data_AF-A0A1G2SAB4-F1
#
_entry.id   AF-A0A1G2SAB4-F1
#
_cell.length_a   1.000
_cell.length_b   1.000
_cell.length_c   1.000
_cell.angle_alpha   90.00
_cell.angle_beta   90.00
_cell.angle_gamma   90.00
#
_symmetry.space_group_name_H-M   'P 1'
#
loop_
_entity.id
_entity.type
_entity.pdbx_description
1 polymer ?
#
loop_
_entity_poly.entity_id
_entity_poly.type
_entity_poly.pdbx_seq_one_letter_code
_entity_poly.pdbx_strand_id
1 'polypeptide(L)'
;MLNQAILILFAGGTFLTLGDITAKKWVELSDGRFSVATPYYVLSLAFYCVGVTLFAFTLKQKNIAIATVILIFFNVLTVSIAGYLLFNEKFSALQILGIAIGFSAVVILEIAE
;
A
#
# COMPACT_ATOMS: atom_id res chain seq x y z
N MET A 1 9.72 19.87 -8.70
CA MET A 1 10.21 18.70 -7.93
C MET A 1 9.10 18.01 -7.15
N LEU A 2 8.15 18.73 -6.55
CA LEU A 2 6.97 18.18 -5.83
C LEU A 2 6.23 17.02 -6.56
N ASN A 3 6.03 17.13 -7.88
CA ASN A 3 5.34 16.08 -8.66
C ASN A 3 6.09 14.75 -8.73
N GLN A 4 7.43 14.73 -8.72
CA GLN A 4 8.17 13.49 -8.93
C GLN A 4 8.13 12.59 -7.70
N ALA A 5 8.29 13.15 -6.49
CA ALA A 5 8.17 12.39 -5.24
C ALA A 5 6.78 11.74 -5.13
N ILE A 6 5.71 12.49 -5.39
CA ILE A 6 4.34 11.99 -5.31
C ILE A 6 4.09 10.85 -6.32
N LEU A 7 4.57 11.00 -7.56
CA LEU A 7 4.46 9.94 -8.57
C LEU A 7 5.21 8.66 -8.15
N ILE A 8 6.40 8.80 -7.56
CA ILE A 8 7.17 7.67 -7.05
C ILE A 8 6.46 7.04 -5.85
N LEU A 9 5.81 7.82 -4.97
CA LEU A 9 4.99 7.31 -3.87
C LEU A 9 3.80 6.51 -4.38
N PHE A 10 3.10 6.97 -5.42
CA PHE A 10 2.00 6.20 -6.02
C PHE A 10 2.49 4.93 -6.72
N ALA A 11 3.62 4.99 -7.42
CA ALA A 11 4.23 3.79 -7.99
C ALA A 11 4.64 2.80 -6.90
N GLY A 12 5.33 3.27 -5.86
CA GLY A 12 5.73 2.47 -4.70
C GLY A 12 4.53 1.85 -4.00
N GLY A 13 3.48 2.63 -3.75
CA GLY A 13 2.25 2.17 -3.14
C GLY A 13 1.51 1.14 -3.99
N THR A 14 1.55 1.27 -5.32
CA THR A 14 1.00 0.26 -6.25
C THR A 14 1.73 -1.07 -6.11
N PHE A 15 3.06 -1.03 -6.05
CA PHE A 15 3.87 -2.24 -5.81
C PHE A 15 3.59 -2.85 -4.44
N LEU A 16 3.45 -2.04 -3.38
CA LEU A 16 3.04 -2.56 -2.08
C LEU A 16 1.67 -3.26 -2.16
N THR A 17 0.70 -2.66 -2.85
CA THR A 17 -0.64 -3.25 -3.03
C THR A 17 -0.61 -4.56 -3.79
N LEU A 18 0.21 -4.66 -4.84
CA LEU A 18 0.44 -5.94 -5.52
C LEU A 18 1.08 -6.98 -4.58
N GLY A 19 1.99 -6.54 -3.72
CA GLY A 19 2.57 -7.32 -2.63
C GLY A 19 1.52 -7.87 -1.67
N ASP A 20 0.58 -7.02 -1.22
CA ASP A 20 -0.52 -7.41 -0.32
C ASP A 20 -1.49 -8.39 -0.97
N ILE A 21 -1.90 -8.13 -2.22
CA ILE A 21 -2.81 -9.00 -2.99
C ILE A 21 -2.19 -10.39 -3.17
N THR A 22 -0.91 -10.43 -3.55
CA THR A 22 -0.21 -11.71 -3.75
C THR A 22 0.09 -12.42 -2.43
N ALA A 23 0.37 -11.69 -1.35
CA ALA A 23 0.48 -12.24 0.00
C ALA A 23 -0.84 -12.89 0.44
N LYS A 24 -1.97 -12.21 0.21
CA LYS A 24 -3.28 -12.77 0.56
C LYS A 24 -3.58 -14.05 -0.22
N LYS A 25 -3.35 -14.05 -1.54
CA LYS A 25 -3.49 -15.26 -2.36
C LYS A 25 -2.58 -16.40 -1.92
N TRP A 26 -1.36 -16.08 -1.50
CA TRP A 26 -0.45 -17.08 -0.93
C TRP A 26 -1.06 -17.75 0.30
N VAL A 27 -1.55 -16.96 1.27
CA VAL A 27 -2.13 -17.48 2.51
C VAL A 27 -3.40 -18.28 2.28
N GLU A 28 -4.26 -17.84 1.35
CA GLU A 28 -5.47 -18.58 0.96
C GLU A 28 -5.14 -19.93 0.31
N LEU A 29 -4.13 -19.99 -0.57
CA LEU A 29 -3.72 -21.23 -1.25
C LEU A 29 -2.90 -22.17 -0.37
N SER A 30 -2.32 -21.68 0.71
CA SER A 30 -1.53 -22.49 1.65
C SER A 30 -2.35 -23.00 2.83
N ASP A 31 -3.68 -22.83 2.82
CA ASP A 31 -4.58 -23.11 3.95
C ASP A 31 -4.08 -22.47 5.27
N GLY A 32 -3.50 -21.27 5.19
CA GLY A 32 -2.93 -20.57 6.33
C GLY A 32 -1.61 -21.14 6.87
N ARG A 33 -1.01 -22.14 6.21
CA ARG A 33 0.29 -22.70 6.59
C ARG A 33 1.42 -21.91 5.94
N PHE A 34 2.53 -21.79 6.65
CA PHE A 34 3.74 -21.22 6.07
C PHE A 34 4.29 -22.17 5.00
N SER A 35 4.13 -21.80 3.73
CA SER A 35 4.61 -22.59 2.59
C SER A 35 5.30 -21.71 1.57
N VAL A 36 6.62 -21.83 1.47
CA VAL A 36 7.45 -21.10 0.50
C VAL A 36 7.26 -21.65 -0.92
N ALA A 37 6.62 -22.83 -1.07
CA ALA A 37 6.47 -23.52 -2.35
C ALA A 37 5.49 -22.84 -3.32
N THR A 38 4.72 -21.85 -2.86
CA THR A 38 3.83 -21.11 -3.76
C THR A 38 4.58 -19.98 -4.47
N PRO A 39 4.36 -19.78 -5.78
CA PRO A 39 4.95 -18.65 -6.50
C PRO A 39 4.46 -17.29 -5.96
N TYR A 40 3.29 -17.27 -5.30
CA TYR A 40 2.70 -16.07 -4.71
C TYR A 40 3.51 -15.51 -3.54
N TYR A 41 4.17 -16.35 -2.75
CA TYR A 41 5.06 -15.89 -1.67
C TYR A 41 6.25 -15.11 -2.23
N VAL A 42 6.95 -15.67 -3.21
CA VAL A 42 8.12 -15.04 -3.83
C VAL A 42 7.72 -13.74 -4.54
N LEU A 43 6.58 -13.75 -5.23
CA LEU A 43 6.08 -12.58 -5.93
C LEU A 43 5.69 -11.44 -4.96
N SER A 44 5.07 -11.77 -3.83
CA SER A 44 4.76 -10.80 -2.77
C SER A 44 6.02 -10.12 -2.24
N LEU A 45 7.05 -10.88 -1.90
CA LEU A 45 8.32 -10.33 -1.46
C LEU A 45 8.99 -9.44 -2.51
N ALA A 46 9.01 -9.87 -3.77
CA ALA A 46 9.57 -9.08 -4.86
C ALA A 46 8.87 -7.72 -5.00
N PHE A 47 7.53 -7.71 -4.95
CA PHE A 47 6.75 -6.49 -5.01
C PHE A 47 6.98 -5.57 -3.80
N TYR A 48 7.05 -6.12 -2.58
CA TYR A 48 7.39 -5.33 -1.40
C TYR A 48 8.79 -4.71 -1.49
N CYS A 49 9.79 -5.47 -1.94
CA CYS A 49 11.14 -4.95 -2.12
C CYS A 49 11.17 -3.76 -3.10
N VAL A 50 10.47 -3.87 -4.24
CA VAL A 50 10.36 -2.76 -5.19
C VAL A 50 9.63 -1.57 -4.58
N GLY A 51 8.50 -1.79 -3.91
CA GLY A 51 7.71 -0.73 -3.27
C GLY A 51 8.50 0.05 -2.22
N VAL A 52 9.19 -0.65 -1.32
CA VAL A 52 10.05 -0.03 -0.29
C VAL A 52 11.25 0.69 -0.91
N THR A 53 11.84 0.16 -1.98
CA THR A 53 12.95 0.82 -2.68
C THR A 53 12.51 2.14 -3.29
N LEU A 54 11.34 2.17 -3.96
CA LEU A 54 10.76 3.40 -4.50
C LEU A 54 10.45 4.42 -3.39
N PHE A 55 9.85 3.96 -2.29
CA PHE A 55 9.61 4.80 -1.11
C PHE A 55 10.92 5.42 -0.59
N ALA A 56 11.99 4.65 -0.45
CA ALA A 56 13.28 5.14 0.04
C ALA A 56 13.84 6.29 -0.82
N PHE A 57 13.63 6.26 -2.14
CA PHE A 57 14.05 7.36 -3.02
C PHE A 57 13.31 8.68 -2.74
N THR A 58 12.08 8.60 -2.23
CA THR A 58 11.27 9.79 -1.93
C THR A 58 11.70 10.49 -0.65
N LEU A 59 12.41 9.79 0.24
CA LEU A 59 12.92 10.34 1.50
C LEU A 59 14.02 11.39 1.31
N LYS A 60 14.59 11.51 0.10
CA LYS A 60 15.48 12.62 -0.27
C LYS A 60 14.73 13.93 -0.55
N GLN A 61 13.41 13.86 -0.76
CA GLN A 61 12.61 14.97 -1.28
C GLN A 61 11.49 15.40 -0.32
N LYS A 62 10.99 14.49 0.53
CA LYS A 62 9.90 14.74 1.47
C LYS A 62 10.28 14.34 2.89
N ASN A 63 9.65 14.97 3.87
CA ASN A 63 9.73 14.51 5.25
C ASN A 63 9.28 13.04 5.36
N ILE A 64 10.01 12.23 6.14
CA ILE A 64 9.71 10.80 6.29
C ILE A 64 8.28 10.54 6.77
N ALA A 65 7.75 11.36 7.69
CA ALA A 65 6.40 11.20 8.20
C ALA A 65 5.36 11.44 7.10
N ILE A 66 5.54 12.50 6.31
CA ILE A 66 4.62 12.89 5.23
C ILE A 66 4.65 11.84 4.11
N ALA A 67 5.84 11.46 3.64
CA ALA A 67 6.02 10.43 2.62
C ALA A 67 5.41 9.08 3.06
N THR A 68 5.60 8.69 4.32
CA THR A 68 5.04 7.46 4.89
C THR A 68 3.52 7.50 4.91
N VAL A 69 2.93 8.60 5.38
CA VAL A 69 1.47 8.74 5.45
C VAL A 69 0.83 8.71 4.07
N ILE A 70 1.40 9.40 3.08
CA ILE A 70 0.93 9.36 1.68
C ILE A 70 0.99 7.92 1.14
N LEU A 71 2.13 7.23 1.32
CA LEU A 71 2.32 5.87 0.82
C LEU A 71 1.33 4.88 1.44
N ILE A 72 1.22 4.89 2.77
CA ILE A 72 0.32 4.01 3.52
C ILE A 72 -1.12 4.30 3.12
N PHE A 73 -1.51 5.57 3.04
CA PHE A 73 -2.86 5.91 2.67
C PHE A 73 -3.22 5.42 1.26
N PHE A 74 -2.35 5.66 0.28
CA PHE A 74 -2.55 5.17 -1.07
C PHE A 74 -2.62 3.65 -1.13
N ASN A 75 -1.74 2.95 -0.39
CA ASN A 75 -1.76 1.50 -0.29
C ASN A 75 -3.06 1.01 0.36
N VAL A 76 -3.49 1.55 1.49
CA VAL A 76 -4.76 1.19 2.15
C VAL A 76 -5.95 1.41 1.22
N LEU A 77 -6.01 2.54 0.51
CA LEU A 77 -7.08 2.83 -0.45
C LEU A 77 -7.13 1.76 -1.56
N THR A 78 -5.99 1.48 -2.17
CA THR A 78 -5.91 0.55 -3.32
C THR A 78 -6.05 -0.91 -2.89
N VAL A 79 -5.54 -1.30 -1.74
CA VAL A 79 -5.78 -2.61 -1.11
C VAL A 79 -7.26 -2.77 -0.76
N SER A 80 -7.91 -1.74 -0.24
CA SER A 80 -9.35 -1.81 0.07
C SER A 80 -10.18 -2.02 -1.20
N ILE A 81 -9.85 -1.31 -2.28
CA ILE A 81 -10.48 -1.51 -3.60
C ILE A 81 -10.22 -2.93 -4.11
N ALA A 82 -8.98 -3.41 -4.04
CA ALA A 82 -8.64 -4.76 -4.45
C ALA A 82 -9.30 -5.85 -3.58
N GLY A 83 -9.42 -5.62 -2.27
CA GLY A 83 -10.15 -6.43 -1.31
C GLY A 83 -11.59 -6.64 -1.73
N TYR A 84 -12.27 -5.55 -2.05
CA TYR A 84 -13.64 -5.59 -2.57
C TYR A 84 -13.74 -6.34 -3.90
N LEU A 85 -12.89 -6.01 -4.87
CA LEU A 85 -13.00 -6.50 -6.25
C LEU A 85 -12.49 -7.94 -6.44
N LEU A 86 -11.42 -8.33 -5.77
CA LEU A 86 -10.73 -9.61 -5.98
C LEU A 86 -11.06 -10.65 -4.92
N PHE A 87 -11.36 -10.21 -3.70
CA PHE A 87 -11.56 -11.10 -2.54
C PHE A 87 -12.98 -11.03 -1.95
N ASN A 88 -13.88 -10.24 -2.56
CA ASN A 88 -15.27 -10.05 -2.11
C ASN A 88 -15.39 -9.57 -0.65
N GLU A 89 -14.39 -8.81 -0.18
CA GLU A 89 -14.42 -8.26 1.17
C GLU A 89 -15.46 -7.16 1.29
N LYS A 90 -16.23 -7.18 2.40
CA LYS A 90 -17.21 -6.13 2.70
C LYS A 90 -16.61 -5.13 3.68
N PHE A 91 -16.75 -3.85 3.35
CA PHE A 91 -16.31 -2.77 4.21
C PHE A 91 -17.45 -2.30 5.11
N SER A 92 -17.18 -2.20 6.41
CA SER A 92 -18.11 -1.57 7.34
C SER A 92 -18.10 -0.05 7.19
N ALA A 93 -19.19 0.61 7.59
CA ALA A 93 -19.26 2.08 7.59
C ALA A 93 -18.12 2.72 8.41
N LEU A 94 -17.69 2.06 9.50
CA LEU A 94 -16.56 2.52 10.32
C LEU A 94 -15.21 2.42 9.59
N GLN A 95 -15.00 1.38 8.78
CA GLN A 95 -13.79 1.26 7.96
C GLN A 95 -13.74 2.36 6.89
N ILE A 96 -14.87 2.64 6.24
CA ILE A 96 -14.97 3.72 5.25
C ILE A 96 -14.70 5.08 5.91
N LEU A 97 -15.27 5.32 7.11
CA LEU A 97 -15.00 6.52 7.88
C LEU A 97 -13.51 6.64 8.24
N GLY A 98 -12.88 5.54 8.65
CA GLY A 98 -11.44 5.49 8.92
C GLY A 98 -10.59 5.87 7.70
N ILE A 99 -10.95 5.38 6.51
CA ILE A 99 -10.29 5.77 5.25
C ILE A 99 -10.48 7.27 4.99
N ALA A 100 -11.68 7.82 5.17
CA ALA A 100 -11.94 9.25 4.97
C ALA A 100 -11.13 10.15 5.94
N ILE A 101 -11.00 9.73 7.21
CA ILE A 101 -10.15 10.42 8.19
C ILE A 101 -8.68 10.34 7.77
N GLY A 102 -8.22 9.17 7.32
CA GLY A 102 -6.86 8.99 6.79
C GLY A 102 -6.54 9.92 5.63
N PHE A 103 -7.48 10.10 4.69
CA PHE A 103 -7.33 11.04 3.57
C PHE A 103 -7.17 12.49 4.07
N SER A 104 -7.98 12.87 5.04
CA SER A 104 -7.94 14.21 5.63
C SER A 104 -6.59 14.49 6.31
N ALA A 105 -6.02 13.49 7.00
CA ALA A 105 -4.70 13.59 7.60
C ALA A 105 -3.59 13.79 6.55
N VAL A 106 -3.65 13.08 5.42
CA VAL A 106 -2.72 13.27 4.29
C VAL A 106 -2.78 14.71 3.77
N VAL A 107 -3.98 15.23 3.54
CA VAL A 107 -4.17 16.60 3.01
C VAL A 107 -3.60 17.64 3.99
N ILE A 108 -3.85 17.50 5.29
CA ILE A 108 -3.35 18.43 6.30
C ILE A 108 -1.82 18.41 6.34
N LEU A 109 -1.21 17.22 6.31
CA LEU A 109 0.25 17.08 6.34
C LEU A 109 0.91 17.66 5.09
N GLU A 110 0.32 17.47 3.90
CA GLU A 110 0.87 17.98 2.65
C GLU A 110 0.77 19.51 2.56
N ILE A 111 -0.29 20.13 3.11
CA ILE A 111 -0.43 21.59 3.13
C ILE A 111 0.56 22.24 4.13
N ALA A 112 0.95 21.51 5.18
CA ALA A 112 1.83 21.99 6.22
C ALA A 112 3.34 21.88 5.87
N GLU A 113 3.69 21.18 4.78
CA GLU A 113 5.06 21.04 4.25
C GLU A 113 5.47 22.26 3.40
#